data_AF-A0AAW5P7F7-F1
#
_entry.id   AF-A0AAW5P7F7-F1
#
_cell.length_a   1.000
_cell.length_b   1.000
_cell.length_c   1.000
_cell.angle_alpha   90.00
_cell.angle_beta   90.00
_cell.angle_gamma   90.00
#
_symmetry.space_group_name_H-M   'P 1'
#
loop_
_entity.id
_entity.type
_entity.pdbx_description
1 polymer ?
#
loop_
_entity_poly.entity_id
_entity_poly.type
_entity_poly.pdbx_seq_one_letter_code
_entity_poly.pdbx_strand_id
1 'polypeptide(L)'
;MLLVGPDGEEQVILARADTSQHAEEVVRYYRLHYQIEPVIRDASWHTGLTHCQARSQEKLDFHLNMSVAAVNLLRLLAQKAECSLRTYRREACSRLLIRQLFSKLGLSAEYDRTDQRVQSVVRTGRMAV
;
A
#
# COMPACT_ATOMS: atom_id res chain seq x y z
N MET A 1 -23.64 6.48 6.80
CA MET A 1 -24.15 5.89 8.05
C MET A 1 -25.22 4.88 7.63
N LEU A 2 -24.98 3.58 7.84
CA LEU A 2 -26.00 2.56 7.61
C LEU A 2 -27.01 2.70 8.76
N LEU A 3 -28.27 2.90 8.41
CA LEU A 3 -29.38 2.93 9.36
C LEU A 3 -30.31 1.77 9.00
N VAL A 4 -30.70 1.00 10.01
CA VAL A 4 -31.72 -0.02 9.84
C VAL A 4 -33.06 0.69 9.73
N GLY A 5 -33.73 0.52 8.60
CA GLY A 5 -35.05 1.09 8.36
C GLY A 5 -36.10 0.49 9.30
N PRO A 6 -37.28 1.12 9.42
CA PRO A 6 -38.37 0.60 10.25
C PRO A 6 -38.84 -0.81 9.86
N ASP A 7 -38.53 -1.24 8.63
CA ASP A 7 -38.88 -2.56 8.08
C ASP A 7 -37.78 -3.62 8.25
N GLY A 8 -36.67 -3.30 8.92
CA GLY A 8 -35.52 -4.20 9.09
C GLY A 8 -34.54 -4.23 7.91
N GLU A 9 -34.82 -3.48 6.84
CA GLU A 9 -33.94 -3.36 5.68
C GLU A 9 -32.77 -2.38 5.94
N GLU A 10 -31.56 -2.76 5.50
CA GLU A 10 -30.39 -1.89 5.58
C GLU A 10 -30.52 -0.74 4.57
N GLN A 11 -30.64 0.49 5.07
CA GLN A 11 -30.71 1.69 4.23
C GLN A 11 -29.43 2.53 4.35
N VAL A 12 -28.95 3.01 3.20
CA VAL A 12 -27.82 3.93 3.11
C VAL A 12 -28.34 5.35 2.93
N ILE A 13 -28.19 6.19 3.95
CA ILE A 13 -28.52 7.61 3.84
C ILE A 13 -27.28 8.40 3.37
N LEU A 14 -27.45 9.13 2.27
CA LEU A 14 -26.46 10.05 1.71
C LEU A 14 -26.92 11.49 1.94
N ALA A 15 -26.04 12.32 2.50
CA ALA A 15 -26.31 13.73 2.76
C ALA A 15 -25.22 14.62 2.15
N ARG A 16 -25.60 15.82 1.73
CA ARG A 16 -24.75 16.81 1.07
C ARG A 16 -25.17 18.21 1.53
N ALA A 17 -24.24 19.16 1.58
CA ALA A 17 -24.52 20.55 1.95
C ALA A 17 -25.13 21.39 0.83
N ASP A 18 -24.86 21.04 -0.43
CA ASP A 18 -25.38 21.73 -1.62
C ASP A 18 -26.70 21.10 -2.06
N THR A 19 -27.77 21.89 -2.03
CA THR A 19 -29.14 21.47 -2.40
C THR A 19 -29.41 21.53 -3.90
N SER A 20 -28.53 22.17 -4.69
CA SER A 20 -28.66 22.26 -6.14
C SER A 20 -28.12 21.03 -6.87
N GLN A 21 -27.40 20.16 -6.15
CA GLN A 21 -26.72 19.02 -6.73
C GLN A 21 -27.67 17.86 -7.06
N HIS A 22 -27.51 17.27 -8.25
CA HIS A 22 -28.29 16.11 -8.66
C HIS A 22 -27.97 14.87 -7.79
N ALA A 23 -29.02 14.12 -7.42
CA ALA A 23 -28.90 12.92 -6.58
C ALA A 23 -27.93 11.88 -7.15
N GLU A 24 -27.86 11.75 -8.47
CA GLU A 24 -26.93 10.86 -9.17
C GLU A 24 -25.46 11.20 -8.88
N GLU A 25 -25.13 12.48 -8.79
CA GLU A 25 -23.77 12.91 -8.48
C GLU A 25 -23.40 12.62 -7.03
N VAL A 26 -24.36 12.75 -6.11
CA VAL A 26 -24.17 12.40 -4.69
C VAL A 26 -23.84 10.90 -4.57
N VAL A 27 -24.58 10.05 -5.28
CA VAL A 27 -24.32 8.60 -5.33
C VAL A 27 -22.96 8.30 -5.97
N ARG A 28 -22.62 8.98 -7.08
CA ARG A 28 -21.33 8.82 -7.76
C ARG A 28 -20.17 9.19 -6.85
N TYR A 29 -20.22 10.32 -6.16
CA TYR A 29 -19.18 10.73 -5.23
C TYR A 29 -19.04 9.80 -4.03
N TYR A 30 -20.16 9.31 -3.50
CA TYR A 30 -20.11 8.30 -2.45
C TYR A 30 -19.39 7.03 -2.92
N ARG A 31 -19.63 6.58 -4.16
CA ARG A 31 -18.90 5.45 -4.75
C ARG A 31 -17.39 5.72 -4.92
N LEU A 32 -16.99 6.95 -5.21
CA LEU A 32 -15.57 7.32 -5.31
C LEU A 32 -14.85 7.24 -3.96
N HIS A 33 -15.57 7.35 -2.84
CA HIS A 33 -14.95 7.24 -1.52
C HIS A 33 -14.28 5.86 -1.31
N TYR A 34 -14.80 4.79 -1.92
CA TYR A 34 -14.16 3.47 -1.86
C TYR A 34 -12.81 3.42 -2.59
N GLN A 35 -12.50 4.39 -3.46
CA GLN A 35 -11.22 4.41 -4.17
C GLN A 35 -10.05 4.86 -3.28
N ILE A 36 -10.31 5.63 -2.21
CA ILE A 36 -9.25 6.07 -1.28
C ILE A 36 -8.82 4.94 -0.34
N GLU A 37 -9.74 4.03 -0.02
CA GLU A 37 -9.52 2.99 0.96
C GLU A 37 -8.35 2.05 0.58
N PRO A 38 -8.23 1.53 -0.66
CA PRO A 38 -7.06 0.77 -1.08
C PRO A 38 -5.74 1.53 -0.93
N VAL A 39 -5.73 2.85 -1.15
CA VAL A 39 -4.50 3.67 -1.02
C VAL A 39 -4.07 3.75 0.44
N ILE A 40 -5.01 4.05 1.35
CA ILE A 40 -4.72 4.14 2.79
C ILE A 40 -4.32 2.77 3.35
N ARG A 41 -4.99 1.71 2.90
CA ARG A 41 -4.69 0.32 3.28
C ARG A 41 -3.30 -0.08 2.82
N ASP A 42 -2.96 0.15 1.55
CA ASP A 42 -1.64 -0.13 1.01
C ASP A 42 -0.55 0.69 1.71
N ALA A 43 -0.83 1.96 2.00
CA ALA A 43 0.10 2.83 2.69
C ALA A 43 0.40 2.33 4.11
N SER A 44 -0.65 1.93 4.83
CA SER A 44 -0.55 1.35 6.19
C SER A 44 0.21 0.04 6.20
N TRP A 45 -0.10 -0.87 5.27
CA TRP A 45 0.51 -2.19 5.26
C TRP A 45 1.93 -2.19 4.68
N HIS A 46 2.20 -1.43 3.62
CA HIS A 46 3.42 -1.55 2.84
C HIS A 46 4.42 -0.41 3.03
N THR A 47 3.96 0.80 3.35
CA THR A 47 4.82 2.00 3.39
C THR A 47 4.94 2.62 4.78
N GLY A 48 4.33 2.00 5.78
CA GLY A 48 4.47 2.39 7.18
C GLY A 48 3.68 3.63 7.57
N LEU A 49 2.56 3.95 6.91
CA LEU A 49 1.72 5.12 7.22
C LEU A 49 1.45 5.29 8.72
N THR A 50 1.26 4.18 9.43
CA THR A 50 0.92 4.13 10.86
C THR A 50 2.15 3.95 11.78
N HIS A 51 3.37 3.96 11.24
CA HIS A 51 4.59 3.75 12.03
C HIS A 51 5.15 5.04 12.64
N CYS A 52 4.75 6.22 12.13
CA CYS A 52 5.27 7.49 12.63
C CYS A 52 4.79 7.77 14.06
N GLN A 53 5.73 8.09 14.94
CA GLN A 53 5.47 8.45 16.34
C GLN A 53 5.88 9.91 16.64
N ALA A 54 6.07 10.73 15.60
CA ALA A 54 6.41 12.13 15.77
C ALA A 54 5.24 12.92 16.37
N ARG A 55 5.55 13.95 17.17
CA ARG A 55 4.55 14.87 17.77
C ARG A 55 4.53 16.25 17.11
N SER A 56 5.43 16.51 16.16
CA SER A 56 5.48 17.76 15.40
C SER A 56 4.60 17.63 14.16
N GLN A 57 3.76 18.64 13.93
CA GLN A 57 2.86 18.69 12.79
C GLN A 57 3.63 18.54 11.46
N GLU A 58 4.69 19.30 11.27
CA GLU A 58 5.53 19.26 10.06
C GLU A 58 6.08 17.85 9.79
N LYS A 59 6.51 17.14 10.84
CA LYS A 59 7.04 15.77 10.72
C LYS A 59 5.94 14.76 10.37
N LEU A 60 4.75 14.95 10.91
CA LEU A 60 3.58 14.11 10.57
C LEU A 60 3.17 14.32 9.11
N ASP A 61 3.05 15.58 8.68
CA ASP A 61 2.68 15.93 7.31
C ASP A 61 3.69 15.37 6.30
N PHE A 62 4.98 15.54 6.58
CA PHE A 62 6.03 14.96 5.76
C PHE A 62 5.93 13.44 5.68
N HIS A 63 5.77 12.75 6.82
CA HIS A 63 5.67 11.30 6.85
C HIS A 63 4.45 10.79 6.08
N LEU A 64 3.27 11.39 6.29
CA LEU A 64 2.03 11.04 5.58
C LEU A 64 2.21 11.18 4.06
N ASN A 65 2.73 12.31 3.61
CA ASN A 65 2.99 12.58 2.19
C ASN A 65 3.97 11.57 1.59
N MET A 66 5.05 11.26 2.30
CA MET A 66 6.05 10.29 1.87
C MET A 66 5.49 8.86 1.81
N SER A 67 4.69 8.44 2.79
CA SER A 67 4.05 7.11 2.77
C SER A 67 3.11 6.97 1.56
N VAL A 68 2.26 7.96 1.29
CA VAL A 68 1.35 7.93 0.13
C VAL A 68 2.12 7.98 -1.19
N ALA A 69 3.15 8.82 -1.31
CA ALA A 69 4.02 8.84 -2.49
C ALA A 69 4.74 7.50 -2.72
N ALA A 70 5.18 6.85 -1.64
CA ALA A 70 5.81 5.53 -1.70
C ALA A 70 4.84 4.44 -2.20
N VAL A 71 3.53 4.56 -1.95
CA VAL A 71 2.54 3.62 -2.52
C VAL A 71 2.52 3.71 -4.04
N ASN A 72 2.53 4.92 -4.59
CA ASN A 72 2.55 5.11 -6.05
C ASN A 72 3.81 4.51 -6.67
N LEU A 73 4.97 4.74 -6.05
CA LEU A 73 6.23 4.13 -6.50
C LEU A 73 6.18 2.60 -6.39
N LEU A 74 5.68 2.06 -5.27
CA LEU A 74 5.58 0.62 -5.06
C LEU A 74 4.65 -0.04 -6.09
N ARG A 75 3.51 0.59 -6.41
CA ARG A 75 2.58 0.12 -7.45
C ARG A 75 3.26 0.09 -8.83
N LEU A 76 3.95 1.16 -9.20
CA LEU A 76 4.69 1.24 -10.47
C LEU A 76 5.75 0.14 -10.57
N LEU A 77 6.52 -0.06 -9.50
CA LEU A 77 7.59 -1.06 -9.45
C LEU A 77 7.04 -2.49 -9.47
N ALA A 78 5.97 -2.76 -8.73
CA ALA A 78 5.30 -4.05 -8.71
C ALA A 78 4.66 -4.39 -10.07
N GLN A 79 4.04 -3.41 -10.72
CA GLN A 79 3.53 -3.53 -12.08
C GLN A 79 4.64 -3.86 -13.08
N LYS A 80 5.76 -3.13 -13.03
CA LYS A 80 6.93 -3.41 -13.89
C LYS A 80 7.54 -4.79 -13.66
N ALA A 81 7.42 -5.32 -12.45
CA ALA A 81 7.89 -6.65 -12.08
C ALA A 81 6.83 -7.76 -12.23
N GLU A 82 5.64 -7.42 -12.76
CA GLU A 82 4.51 -8.33 -12.97
C GLU A 82 4.18 -9.18 -11.72
N CYS A 83 4.10 -8.50 -10.56
CA CYS A 83 3.81 -9.17 -9.30
C CYS A 83 2.98 -8.30 -8.35
N SER A 84 2.46 -8.90 -7.28
CA SER A 84 1.71 -8.15 -6.25
C SER A 84 2.64 -7.24 -5.43
N LEU A 85 2.09 -6.18 -4.83
CA LEU A 85 2.85 -5.28 -3.93
C LEU A 85 3.53 -6.05 -2.78
N ARG A 86 2.83 -7.05 -2.22
CA ARG A 86 3.35 -7.92 -1.16
C ARG A 86 4.56 -8.74 -1.63
N THR A 87 4.46 -9.34 -2.81
CA THR A 87 5.55 -10.11 -3.40
C THR A 87 6.75 -9.21 -3.70
N TYR A 88 6.51 -8.06 -4.35
CA TYR A 88 7.57 -7.11 -4.67
C TYR A 88 8.33 -6.66 -3.41
N ARG A 89 7.58 -6.19 -2.39
CA ARG A 89 8.16 -5.74 -1.13
C ARG A 89 8.97 -6.85 -0.47
N ARG A 90 8.45 -8.08 -0.45
CA ARG A 90 9.14 -9.23 0.16
C ARG A 90 10.45 -9.52 -0.54
N GLU A 91 10.45 -9.59 -1.88
CA GLU A 91 11.68 -9.80 -2.64
C GLU A 91 12.68 -8.67 -2.45
N ALA A 92 12.21 -7.41 -2.41
CA ALA A 92 13.07 -6.27 -2.12
C ALA A 92 13.72 -6.39 -0.72
N CYS A 93 12.96 -6.80 0.29
CA CYS A 93 13.49 -7.10 1.62
C CYS A 93 14.51 -8.25 1.60
N SER A 94 14.23 -9.37 0.92
CA SER A 94 15.19 -10.48 0.79
C SER A 94 16.51 -10.00 0.17
N ARG A 95 16.44 -9.20 -0.90
CA ARG A 95 17.63 -8.62 -1.55
C ARG A 95 18.41 -7.71 -0.61
N LEU A 96 17.71 -6.89 0.19
CA LEU A 96 18.33 -6.04 1.20
C LEU A 96 19.04 -6.86 2.28
N LEU A 97 18.39 -7.91 2.80
CA LEU A 97 18.97 -8.78 3.83
C LEU A 97 20.21 -9.51 3.32
N ILE A 98 20.19 -10.03 2.09
CA ILE A 98 21.37 -10.68 1.48
C ILE A 98 22.52 -9.68 1.38
N ARG A 99 22.25 -8.45 0.91
CA ARG A 99 23.26 -7.38 0.83
C ARG A 99 23.82 -7.03 2.21
N GLN A 100 22.97 -6.89 3.22
CA GLN A 100 23.41 -6.62 4.58
C GLN A 100 24.25 -7.78 5.15
N LEU A 101 23.86 -9.03 4.88
CA LEU A 101 24.60 -10.21 5.31
C LEU A 101 26.02 -10.22 4.72
N PHE A 102 26.16 -10.05 3.39
CA PHE A 102 27.46 -10.01 2.74
C PHE A 102 28.34 -8.86 3.27
N SER A 103 27.75 -7.67 3.43
CA SER A 103 28.43 -6.54 4.04
C SER A 103 28.95 -6.86 5.45
N LYS A 104 28.16 -7.53 6.29
CA LYS A 104 28.56 -7.91 7.65
C LYS A 104 29.61 -9.01 7.69
N LEU A 105 29.64 -9.89 6.69
CA LEU A 105 30.65 -10.94 6.54
C LEU A 105 31.95 -10.43 5.89
N GLY A 106 32.04 -9.14 5.53
CA GLY A 106 33.18 -8.58 4.82
C GLY A 106 33.32 -9.07 3.37
N LEU A 107 32.25 -9.65 2.82
CA LEU A 107 32.21 -10.12 1.44
C LEU A 107 31.78 -8.96 0.55
N SER A 108 32.66 -8.51 -0.34
CA SER A 108 32.33 -7.56 -1.42
C SER A 108 31.69 -8.28 -2.61
N ALA A 109 30.84 -9.28 -2.35
CA ALA A 109 30.20 -10.07 -3.38
C ALA A 109 28.89 -9.41 -3.80
N GLU A 110 28.79 -8.99 -5.07
CA GLU A 110 27.50 -8.84 -5.71
C GLU A 110 27.10 -10.21 -6.27
N TYR A 111 25.91 -10.68 -5.91
CA TYR A 111 25.40 -11.92 -6.47
C TYR A 111 24.77 -11.67 -7.84
N ASP A 112 24.97 -12.61 -8.75
CA ASP A 112 24.33 -12.57 -10.05
C ASP A 112 22.81 -12.68 -9.87
N ARG A 113 22.09 -11.69 -10.41
CA ARG A 113 20.63 -11.65 -10.38
C ARG A 113 20.01 -12.65 -11.34
N THR A 114 20.77 -13.18 -12.28
CA THR A 114 20.30 -14.19 -13.23
C THR A 114 20.46 -15.62 -12.70
N ASP A 115 21.31 -15.83 -11.68
CA ASP A 115 21.52 -17.14 -11.09
C ASP A 115 20.24 -17.67 -10.42
N GLN A 116 19.76 -18.81 -10.91
CA GLN A 116 18.53 -19.45 -10.46
C GLN A 116 18.58 -19.87 -8.98
N ARG A 117 19.77 -20.22 -8.45
CA ARG A 117 19.97 -20.56 -7.04
C ARG A 117 19.77 -19.33 -6.15
N VAL A 118 20.17 -18.16 -6.63
CA VAL A 118 19.97 -16.93 -5.88
C VAL A 118 18.52 -16.46 -5.99
N GLN A 119 17.90 -16.65 -7.16
CA GLN A 119 16.48 -16.35 -7.35
C GLN A 119 15.57 -17.20 -6.47
N SER A 120 15.91 -18.46 -6.19
CA SER A 120 15.13 -19.29 -5.25
C SER A 120 15.15 -18.73 -3.82
N VAL A 121 16.31 -18.24 -3.37
CA VAL A 121 16.45 -17.56 -2.06
C VAL A 121 15.67 -16.25 -2.04
N VAL A 122 15.81 -15.40 -3.07
CA VAL A 122 15.08 -14.13 -3.15
C VAL A 122 13.56 -14.35 -3.13
N ARG A 123 13.07 -15.37 -3.83
CA ARG A 123 11.65 -15.73 -3.92
C ARG A 123 11.13 -16.55 -2.74
N THR A 124 11.95 -16.78 -1.71
CA THR A 124 11.54 -17.60 -0.56
C THR A 124 10.29 -17.02 0.14
N GLY A 125 9.25 -17.85 0.24
CA GLY A 125 7.94 -17.46 0.79
C GLY A 125 7.11 -16.53 -0.10
N ARG A 126 7.42 -16.47 -1.41
CA ARG A 126 6.49 -15.96 -2.43
C ARG A 126 5.27 -16.86 -2.43
N MET A 127 4.08 -16.29 -2.25
CA MET A 127 2.83 -17.05 -2.32
C MET A 127 2.58 -17.44 -3.78
N ALA A 128 2.17 -18.69 -4.01
CA ALA A 128 1.64 -19.09 -5.31
C ALA A 128 0.40 -18.24 -5.61
N VAL A 129 0.32 -17.74 -6.84
CA VAL A 129 -0.86 -17.02 -7.35
C VAL A 129 -1.90 -18.05 -7.76
#